data_AF-A0A1G1EYE1-F1
#
_entry.id   AF-A0A1G1EYE1-F1
#
_cell.length_a   1.000
_cell.length_b   1.000
_cell.length_c   1.000
_cell.angle_alpha   90.00
_cell.angle_beta   90.00
_cell.angle_gamma   90.00
#
_symmetry.space_group_name_H-M   'P 1'
#
loop_
_entity.id
_entity.type
_entity.pdbx_description
1 polymer ?
#
loop_
_entity_poly.entity_id
_entity_poly.type
_entity_poly.pdbx_seq_one_letter_code
_entity_poly.pdbx_strand_id
1 'polypeptide(L)'
;MPIKRLFRWKEGKDYRIDCPECGGGMDIKDKHAKKMDGYYEIRRTYTCTKCGKEYGSAELIASGKEIDSFLASIYTLNRSMGDFYEALKKLFDASKKVSGSEKPVRHDTYSMN
;
A
#
# COMPACT_ATOMS: atom_id res chain seq x y z
N MET A 1 37.16 29.76 -6.76
CA MET A 1 35.93 30.55 -6.49
C MET A 1 35.05 29.79 -5.51
N PRO A 2 34.46 30.44 -4.49
CA PRO A 2 33.70 29.73 -3.47
C PRO A 2 32.36 29.26 -4.04
N ILE A 3 32.04 28.00 -3.79
CA ILE A 3 30.85 27.30 -4.28
C ILE A 3 29.64 27.87 -3.53
N LYS A 4 28.85 28.73 -4.17
CA LYS A 4 27.59 29.22 -3.59
C LYS A 4 26.49 28.21 -3.88
N ARG A 5 26.05 27.50 -2.84
CA ARG A 5 24.88 26.61 -2.86
C ARG A 5 23.62 27.46 -2.98
N LEU A 6 22.71 27.11 -3.90
CA LEU A 6 21.38 27.74 -3.99
C LEU A 6 20.49 27.40 -2.78
N PHE A 7 20.83 26.38 -2.00
CA PHE A 7 20.14 25.99 -0.79
C PHE A 7 21.09 25.94 0.40
N ARG A 8 20.78 26.74 1.44
CA ARG A 8 21.41 26.66 2.76
C ARG A 8 20.82 25.45 3.48
N TRP A 9 21.47 24.30 3.36
CA TRP A 9 21.20 23.16 4.23
C TRP A 9 21.61 23.56 5.64
N LYS A 10 20.66 23.52 6.59
CA LYS A 10 21.02 23.57 8.01
C LYS A 10 21.78 22.28 8.30
N GLU A 11 23.08 22.39 8.58
CA GLU A 11 23.83 21.34 9.26
C GLU A 11 23.07 21.03 10.56
N GLY A 12 22.43 19.87 10.65
CA GLY A 12 21.62 19.56 11.81
C GLY A 12 20.69 18.39 11.62
N LYS A 13 21.15 17.24 12.11
CA LYS A 13 20.51 15.92 12.21
C LYS A 13 20.77 15.02 11.00
N ASP A 14 21.55 13.98 11.26
CA ASP A 14 21.63 12.76 10.44
C ASP A 14 20.22 12.19 10.26
N TYR A 15 19.50 12.69 9.26
CA TYR A 15 18.25 12.10 8.84
C TYR A 15 18.60 10.80 8.13
N ARG A 16 18.65 9.71 8.90
CA ARG A 16 18.73 8.36 8.35
C ARG A 16 17.46 8.13 7.53
N ILE A 17 17.65 7.98 6.24
CA ILE A 17 16.60 7.56 5.33
C ILE A 17 16.74 6.05 5.20
N ASP A 18 15.66 5.34 5.48
CA ASP A 18 15.58 3.89 5.30
C ASP A 18 14.79 3.56 4.05
N CYS A 19 15.24 2.54 3.32
CA CYS A 19 14.54 1.98 2.18
C CYS A 19 13.16 1.44 2.61
N PRO A 20 12.06 1.81 1.90
CA PRO A 20 10.72 1.31 2.21
C PRO A 20 10.63 -0.21 2.05
N GLU A 21 11.38 -0.79 1.11
CA GLU A 21 11.25 -2.21 0.77
C GLU A 21 11.99 -3.15 1.72
N CYS A 22 13.16 -2.74 2.23
CA CYS A 22 14.03 -3.64 2.99
C CYS A 22 14.53 -3.05 4.32
N GLY A 23 14.13 -1.83 4.66
CA GLY A 23 14.59 -1.13 5.86
C GLY A 23 16.12 -0.92 5.92
N GLY A 24 16.81 -1.04 4.79
CA GLY A 24 18.24 -0.76 4.69
C GLY A 24 18.50 0.74 4.63
N GLY A 25 19.61 1.19 5.23
CA GLY A 25 20.02 2.58 5.14
C GLY A 25 20.30 3.01 3.70
N MET A 26 19.99 4.27 3.40
CA MET A 26 20.18 4.87 2.09
C MET A 26 21.49 5.67 2.04
N ASP A 27 22.34 5.37 1.05
CA ASP A 27 23.48 6.19 0.70
C ASP A 27 23.03 7.39 -0.14
N ILE A 28 23.51 8.57 0.22
CA ILE A 28 23.15 9.83 -0.43
C ILE A 28 24.30 10.29 -1.31
N LYS A 29 24.03 10.50 -2.60
CA LYS A 29 25.02 10.99 -3.57
C LYS A 29 24.48 12.21 -4.31
N ASP A 30 25.29 13.26 -4.34
CA ASP A 30 25.00 14.47 -5.11
C ASP A 30 25.58 14.30 -6.54
N LYS A 31 24.71 14.32 -7.55
CA LYS A 31 25.05 14.28 -8.99
C LYS A 31 24.86 15.69 -9.59
N HIS A 32 25.90 16.22 -10.24
CA HIS A 32 25.81 17.50 -10.94
C HIS A 32 25.13 17.29 -12.30
N ALA A 33 23.93 17.85 -12.49
CA ALA A 33 23.11 17.55 -13.67
C ALA A 33 23.30 18.55 -14.80
N LYS A 34 23.38 19.85 -14.50
CA LYS A 34 23.58 20.90 -15.50
C LYS A 34 24.31 22.10 -14.89
N LYS A 35 25.25 22.66 -15.65
CA LYS A 35 25.80 24.00 -15.40
C LYS A 35 25.00 24.99 -16.25
N MET A 36 24.53 26.06 -15.62
CA MET A 36 24.02 27.26 -16.27
C MET A 36 24.97 28.42 -15.91
N ASP A 37 24.87 29.55 -16.59
CA ASP A 37 25.79 30.66 -16.36
C ASP A 37 25.79 31.12 -14.89
N GLY A 38 26.87 30.79 -14.18
CA GLY A 38 27.08 31.09 -12.76
C GLY A 38 26.44 30.13 -11.74
N TYR A 39 25.66 29.12 -12.18
CA TYR A 39 24.93 28.20 -11.29
C TYR A 39 25.03 26.75 -11.75
N TYR A 40 24.85 25.80 -10.83
CA TYR A 40 24.75 24.38 -11.17
C TYR A 40 23.62 23.70 -10.41
N GLU A 41 22.87 22.84 -11.10
CA GLU A 41 21.82 22.02 -10.50
C GLU A 41 22.45 20.76 -9.88
N ILE A 42 22.22 20.56 -8.58
CA ILE A 42 22.57 19.33 -7.87
C ILE A 42 21.33 18.47 -7.78
N ARG A 43 21.37 17.30 -8.43
CA ARG A 43 20.38 16.25 -8.22
C ARG A 43 20.92 15.25 -7.22
N ARG A 44 20.16 14.98 -6.17
CA ARG A 44 20.54 14.01 -5.15
C ARG A 44 19.89 12.68 -5.46
N THR A 45 20.68 11.62 -5.44
CA THR A 45 20.21 10.24 -5.59
C THR A 45 20.42 9.49 -4.29
N TYR A 46 19.49 8.60 -3.98
CA TYR A 46 19.43 7.84 -2.75
C TYR A 46 19.47 6.36 -3.10
N THR A 47 20.55 5.66 -2.75
CA THR A 47 20.73 4.25 -3.11
C THR A 47 20.66 3.40 -1.86
N CYS A 48 19.80 2.38 -1.85
CA CYS A 48 19.75 1.46 -0.72
C CYS A 48 21.00 0.58 -0.68
N THR A 49 21.64 0.50 0.48
CA THR A 49 22.81 -0.35 0.72
C THR A 49 22.50 -1.85 0.74
N LYS A 50 21.24 -2.24 0.98
CA LYS A 50 20.81 -3.65 1.03
C LYS A 50 20.25 -4.14 -0.30
N CYS A 51 19.25 -3.45 -0.86
CA CYS A 51 18.58 -3.90 -2.08
C CYS A 51 19.14 -3.25 -3.37
N GLY A 52 20.02 -2.25 -3.25
CA GLY A 52 20.61 -1.55 -4.40
C GLY A 52 19.68 -0.59 -5.14
N LYS A 53 18.41 -0.46 -4.71
CA LYS A 53 17.43 0.40 -5.39
C LYS A 53 17.78 1.88 -5.25
N GLU A 54 17.73 2.61 -6.37
CA GLU A 54 18.01 4.04 -6.45
C GLU A 54 16.69 4.85 -6.52
N TYR A 55 16.62 5.93 -5.76
CA TYR A 55 15.50 6.88 -5.75
C TYR A 55 16.03 8.29 -6.05
N GLY A 56 15.21 9.08 -6.76
CA GLY A 56 15.58 10.44 -7.17
C GLY A 56 15.23 11.54 -6.18
N SER A 57 14.46 11.24 -5.13
CA SER A 57 14.08 12.22 -4.11
C SER A 57 13.76 11.53 -2.77
N ALA A 58 13.83 12.29 -1.67
CA ALA A 58 13.49 11.77 -0.34
C ALA A 58 11.97 11.64 -0.15
N GLU A 59 11.19 12.50 -0.81
CA GLU A 59 9.72 12.48 -0.81
C GLU A 59 9.17 11.19 -1.42
N LEU A 60 9.78 10.72 -2.52
CA LEU A 60 9.43 9.44 -3.16
C LEU A 60 9.71 8.23 -2.25
N ILE A 61 10.72 8.32 -1.38
CA ILE A 61 11.04 7.26 -0.41
C ILE A 61 10.01 7.28 0.73
N ALA A 62 9.65 8.47 1.21
CA ALA A 62 8.65 8.65 2.25
C ALA A 62 7.25 8.16 1.81
N SER A 63 6.81 8.54 0.61
CA SER A 63 5.53 8.09 0.06
C SER A 63 5.48 6.59 -0.20
N GLY A 64 6.61 5.97 -0.53
CA GLY A 64 6.70 4.51 -0.66
C GLY A 64 6.22 3.77 0.60
N LYS A 65 6.60 4.25 1.79
CA LYS A 65 6.17 3.65 3.08
C LYS A 65 4.66 3.73 3.29
N GLU A 66 4.04 4.85 2.88
CA GLU A 66 2.60 5.05 3.00
C GLU A 66 1.82 4.18 2.01
N ILE A 67 2.33 4.06 0.78
CA ILE A 67 1.74 3.21 -0.28
C ILE A 67 1.75 1.75 0.15
N ASP A 68 2.85 1.25 0.72
CA ASP A 68 2.94 -0.14 1.19
C ASP A 68 1.94 -0.43 2.31
N SER A 69 1.77 0.49 3.27
CA SER A 69 0.75 0.39 4.31
C SER A 69 -0.67 0.39 3.74
N PHE A 70 -0.93 1.21 2.73
CA PHE A 70 -2.22 1.28 2.06
C PHE A 70 -2.53 0.00 1.28
N LEU A 71 -1.55 -0.52 0.55
CA LEU A 71 -1.66 -1.79 -0.18
C LEU A 71 -1.95 -2.96 0.76
N ALA A 72 -1.26 -3.05 1.90
CA ALA A 72 -1.52 -4.08 2.91
C ALA A 72 -2.97 -4.03 3.43
N SER A 73 -3.50 -2.83 3.64
CA SER A 73 -4.89 -2.62 4.07
C SER A 73 -5.88 -3.08 2.99
N ILE A 74 -5.64 -2.74 1.72
CA ILE A 74 -6.45 -3.18 0.57
C ILE A 74 -6.45 -4.71 0.45
N TYR A 75 -5.28 -5.36 0.56
CA TYR A 75 -5.18 -6.81 0.47
C TYR A 75 -6.00 -7.50 1.58
N THR A 76 -5.98 -6.95 2.79
CA THR A 76 -6.76 -7.46 3.92
C THR A 76 -8.26 -7.33 3.67
N LEU A 77 -8.71 -6.17 3.18
CA LEU A 77 -10.12 -5.93 2.83
C LEU A 77 -10.60 -6.90 1.74
N ASN A 78 -9.83 -7.06 0.66
CA ASN A 78 -10.16 -7.98 -0.42
C ASN A 78 -10.29 -9.43 0.07
N ARG A 79 -9.41 -9.84 0.99
CA ARG A 79 -9.48 -11.17 1.60
C ARG A 79 -10.74 -11.36 2.43
N SER A 80 -11.06 -10.40 3.30
CA SER A 80 -12.29 -10.43 4.11
C SER A 80 -13.55 -10.48 3.23
N MET A 81 -13.54 -9.79 2.10
CA MET A 81 -14.64 -9.79 1.16
C MET A 81 -14.81 -11.18 0.51
N GLY A 82 -13.72 -11.87 0.19
CA GLY A 82 -13.74 -13.26 -0.27
C GLY A 82 -14.34 -14.22 0.76
N ASP A 83 -13.94 -14.10 2.02
CA ASP A 83 -14.46 -14.93 3.12
C ASP A 83 -15.98 -14.72 3.31
N PHE A 84 -16.43 -13.47 3.19
CA PHE A 84 -17.86 -13.13 3.24
C PHE A 84 -18.65 -13.74 2.09
N TYR A 85 -18.13 -13.70 0.85
CA TYR A 85 -18.79 -14.32 -0.30
C TYR A 85 -18.95 -15.83 -0.13
N GLU A 86 -17.95 -16.52 0.40
CA GLU A 86 -18.05 -17.97 0.68
C GLU A 86 -19.05 -18.28 1.79
N ALA A 87 -19.13 -17.45 2.83
CA ALA A 87 -20.15 -17.59 3.87
C ALA A 87 -21.57 -17.43 3.31
N LEU A 88 -21.79 -16.41 2.46
CA LEU A 88 -23.07 -16.21 1.78
C LEU A 88 -23.45 -17.37 0.88
N LYS A 89 -22.48 -17.91 0.13
CA LYS A 89 -22.70 -19.07 -0.75
C LYS A 89 -23.16 -20.30 0.05
N LYS A 90 -22.49 -20.60 1.17
CA LYS A 90 -22.89 -21.69 2.07
C LYS A 90 -24.30 -21.50 2.65
N LEU A 91 -24.64 -20.26 3.04
CA LEU A 91 -25.99 -19.93 3.53
C LEU A 91 -27.05 -20.11 2.45
N PHE A 92 -26.75 -19.70 1.21
CA PHE A 92 -27.66 -19.86 0.08
C PHE A 92 -27.89 -21.35 -0.25
N ASP A 93 -26.82 -22.15 -0.25
CA ASP A 93 -26.91 -23.60 -0.45
C ASP A 93 -27.70 -24.29 0.68
N ALA A 94 -27.53 -23.84 1.93
CA ALA A 94 -28.31 -24.33 3.06
C ALA A 94 -29.80 -23.94 2.93
N SER A 95 -30.09 -22.70 2.55
CA SER A 95 -31.46 -22.21 2.32
C SER A 95 -32.20 -23.03 1.26
N LYS A 96 -31.55 -23.34 0.13
CA LYS A 96 -32.12 -24.22 -0.91
C LYS A 96 -32.46 -25.62 -0.41
N LYS A 97 -31.66 -26.18 0.50
CA LYS A 97 -31.92 -27.50 1.08
C LYS A 97 -33.14 -27.48 2.01
N VAL A 98 -33.36 -26.38 2.72
CA VAL A 98 -34.51 -26.20 3.61
C VAL A 98 -35.79 -25.92 2.81
N SER A 99 -35.75 -25.05 1.80
CA SER A 99 -36.93 -24.73 0.97
C SER A 99 -37.38 -25.88 0.05
N GLY A 100 -36.51 -26.84 -0.24
CA GLY A 100 -36.90 -28.10 -0.91
C GLY A 100 -37.69 -29.09 -0.04
N SER A 101 -37.91 -28.79 1.25
CA SER A 101 -38.54 -29.69 2.22
C SER A 101 -39.94 -29.27 2.70
N GLU A 102 -40.51 -28.16 2.20
CA GLU A 102 -41.92 -27.82 2.46
C GLU A 102 -42.85 -28.74 1.66
N LYS A 103 -43.21 -29.90 2.23
CA LYS A 103 -44.45 -30.58 1.84
C LYS A 103 -45.63 -29.68 2.23
N PRO A 104 -46.66 -29.52 1.37
CA PRO A 104 -47.81 -28.70 1.72
C PRO A 104 -48.50 -29.31 2.93
N VAL A 105 -48.60 -28.55 4.02
CA VAL A 105 -49.43 -28.89 5.17
C VAL A 105 -50.88 -28.88 4.68
N ARG A 106 -51.45 -30.08 4.49
CA ARG A 106 -52.88 -30.26 4.27
C ARG A 106 -53.58 -29.89 5.59
N HIS A 107 -54.26 -28.75 5.60
CA HIS A 107 -55.28 -28.49 6.61
C HIS A 107 -56.53 -29.27 6.20
N ASP A 108 -56.79 -30.37 6.89
CA ASP A 108 -58.08 -31.05 6.80
C ASP A 108 -59.14 -30.17 7.47
N THR A 109 -59.90 -29.46 6.65
CA THR A 109 -61.11 -28.76 7.11
C THR A 109 -62.18 -29.80 7.40
N TYR A 110 -62.45 -30.04 8.69
CA TYR A 110 -63.62 -30.81 9.13
C TYR A 110 -64.90 -30.01 8.82
N SER A 111 -65.68 -30.52 7.86
CA SER A 111 -67.05 -30.07 7.62
C SER A 111 -67.98 -30.86 8.55
N MET A 112 -68.56 -30.19 9.55
CA MET A 112 -69.66 -30.77 10.32
C MET A 112 -70.94 -30.68 9.50
N ASN A 113 -71.59 -31.83 9.27
CA ASN A 113 -72.97 -31.93 8.82
C ASN A 113 -73.91 -31.86 10.02
#